data_AF-A0A392UMU8-F1
#
_entry.id   AF-A0A392UMU8-F1
#
_cell.length_a   1.000
_cell.length_b   1.000
_cell.length_c   1.000
_cell.angle_alpha   90.00
_cell.angle_beta   90.00
_cell.angle_gamma   90.00
#
_symmetry.space_group_name_H-M   'P 1'
#
loop_
_entity.id
_entity.type
_entity.pdbx_description
1 polymer ?
#
loop_
_entity_poly.entity_id
_entity_poly.type
_entity_poly.pdbx_seq_one_letter_code
_entity_poly.pdbx_strand_id
1 'polypeptide(L)' 'KLTTNEAMELVLADQSTLNPSGIIKDVLVKVKDPVFPVEFVIVDIEEDVDIPIILGRPFLATSRALIDMERK' A
#
# COMPACT_ATOMS: atom_id res chain seq x y z
N LYS A 1 9.47 7.95 -8.65
CA LYS A 1 9.30 9.43 -8.63
C LYS A 1 7.92 9.73 -8.04
N LEU A 2 7.79 10.68 -7.11
CA LEU A 2 6.47 11.08 -6.62
C LEU A 2 5.71 11.80 -7.73
N THR A 3 4.48 11.38 -8.00
CA THR A 3 3.58 12.01 -8.97
C THR A 3 2.32 12.48 -8.25
N THR A 4 1.93 13.74 -8.48
CA THR A 4 0.86 14.45 -7.75
C THR A 4 -0.34 14.82 -8.63
N ASN A 5 -0.46 14.24 -9.83
CA ASN A 5 -1.40 14.73 -10.86
C ASN A 5 -2.51 13.72 -11.23
N GLU A 6 -2.73 12.70 -10.40
CA GLU A 6 -3.83 11.75 -10.55
C GLU A 6 -4.84 12.04 -9.43
N ALA A 7 -6.03 12.54 -9.78
CA ALA A 7 -7.09 12.77 -8.80
C ALA A 7 -7.58 11.41 -8.29
N MET A 8 -7.16 11.04 -7.07
CA MET A 8 -7.50 9.80 -6.40
C MET A 8 -8.04 10.14 -5.02
N GLU A 9 -9.12 9.48 -4.61
CA GLU A 9 -9.67 9.54 -3.26
C GLU A 9 -9.64 8.13 -2.66
N LEU A 10 -9.22 8.04 -1.40
CA LEU A 10 -9.33 6.81 -0.61
C LEU A 10 -10.56 6.89 0.26
N VAL A 11 -11.40 5.86 0.22
CA VAL A 11 -12.53 5.71 1.15
C VAL A 11 -12.08 4.73 2.25
N LEU A 12 -12.10 5.20 3.49
CA LEU A 12 -11.73 4.41 4.66
C LEU A 12 -12.92 3.56 5.15
N ALA A 13 -12.65 2.64 6.08
CA ALA A 13 -13.67 1.71 6.60
C ALA A 13 -14.80 2.42 7.37
N ASP A 14 -14.51 3.59 7.93
CA ASP A 14 -15.48 4.47 8.60
C ASP A 14 -16.24 5.38 7.62
N GLN A 15 -16.06 5.18 6.31
CA GLN A 15 -16.65 5.96 5.22
C GLN A 15 -16.10 7.39 5.10
N SER A 16 -15.08 7.76 5.88
CA SER A 16 -14.35 9.00 5.64
C SER A 16 -13.54 8.92 4.34
N THR A 17 -13.30 10.09 3.73
CA THR A 17 -12.48 10.20 2.52
C THR A 17 -11.13 10.84 2.84
N LEU A 18 -10.08 10.30 2.24
CA LEU A 18 -8.72 10.81 2.38
C LEU A 18 -8.13 11.06 1.00
N ASN A 19 -7.58 12.27 0.84
CA ASN A 19 -6.80 12.63 -0.34
C ASN A 19 -5.35 12.23 -0.12
N PRO A 20 -4.78 11.32 -0.94
CA PRO A 20 -3.38 10.98 -0.84
C PRO A 20 -2.47 12.17 -1.11
N SER A 21 -1.32 12.21 -0.43
CA SER A 21 -0.26 13.19 -0.68
C SER A 21 0.42 12.95 -2.04
N GLY A 22 0.33 11.73 -2.56
CA GLY A 22 0.70 11.40 -3.93
C GLY A 22 0.93 9.92 -4.14
N ILE A 23 1.41 9.57 -5.33
CA ILE A 23 1.75 8.18 -5.69
C ILE A 23 3.24 8.11 -5.98
N ILE A 24 3.92 7.14 -5.37
CA ILE A 24 5.30 6.80 -5.72
C ILE A 24 5.29 5.61 -6.68
N LYS A 25 5.74 5.86 -7.90
CA LYS A 25 5.86 4.86 -8.96
C LYS A 25 7.24 4.20 -8.97
N ASP A 26 7.29 3.00 -9.53
CA ASP A 26 8.50 2.19 -9.77
C ASP A 26 9.25 1.80 -8.49
N VAL A 27 8.53 1.53 -7.40
CA VAL A 27 9.15 1.04 -6.16
C VAL A 27 9.42 -0.45 -6.29
N LEU A 28 10.67 -0.85 -6.09
CA LEU A 28 11.04 -2.26 -6.02
C LEU A 28 10.94 -2.76 -4.58
N VAL A 29 10.02 -3.69 -4.35
CA VAL A 29 9.83 -4.32 -3.03
C VAL A 29 10.42 -5.71 -3.07
N LYS A 30 11.40 -5.97 -2.21
CA LYS A 30 11.98 -7.30 -2.02
C LYS A 30 11.26 -8.02 -0.89
N VAL A 31 10.66 -9.16 -1.18
CA VAL A 31 10.01 -10.03 -0.18
C VAL A 31 10.77 -11.35 -0.13
N LYS A 32 11.61 -11.54 0.89
CA LYS A 32 12.63 -12.60 0.91
C LYS A 32 13.57 -12.47 -0.29
N ASP A 33 13.44 -13.33 -1.30
CA ASP A 33 14.28 -13.36 -2.49
C ASP A 33 13.67 -12.68 -3.73
N PRO A 34 12.38 -12.85 -4.07
CA PRO A 34 11.78 -12.15 -5.21
C PRO A 34 11.66 -10.64 -5.00
N VAL A 35 11.75 -9.90 -6.11
CA VAL A 35 11.56 -8.45 -6.18
C VAL A 35 10.35 -8.16 -7.06
N PHE A 36 9.47 -7.30 -6.55
CA PHE A 36 8.23 -6.91 -7.23
C PHE A 36 8.24 -5.41 -7.51
N PRO A 37 7.91 -4.97 -8.74
CA PRO A 37 7.59 -3.57 -8.99
C PRO A 37 6.20 -3.25 -8.43
N VAL A 38 6.11 -2.15 -7.70
CA VAL A 38 4.88 -1.71 -7.02
C VAL A 38 4.76 -0.19 -7.11
N GLU A 39 3.52 0.28 -7.18
CA GLU A 39 3.17 1.68 -6.98
C GLU A 39 2.54 1.82 -5.59
N PHE A 40 3.03 2.75 -4.77
CA PHE A 40 2.44 3.03 -3.45
C PHE A 40 1.71 4.36 -3.45
N VAL A 41 0.57 4.37 -2.79
CA VAL A 41 -0.16 5.58 -2.44
C VAL A 41 0.40 6.08 -1.10
N ILE A 42 0.82 7.35 -1.05
CA ILE A 42 1.33 8.00 0.15
C ILE A 42 0.19 8.78 0.78
N VAL A 43 -0.07 8.53 2.06
CA VAL A 43 -1.11 9.18 2.85
C VAL A 43 -0.47 9.87 4.05
N ASP A 44 -1.02 11.02 4.44
CA ASP A 44 -0.60 11.75 5.64
C ASP A 44 -1.66 11.52 6.73
N ILE A 45 -1.42 10.54 7.59
CA ILE A 45 -2.30 10.16 8.71
C ILE A 45 -1.49 10.15 10.01
N GLU A 46 -2.15 10.36 11.16
CA GLU A 46 -1.52 10.05 12.46
C GLU A 46 -1.24 8.54 12.49
N GLU A 47 0.00 8.19 12.17
CA GLU A 47 0.42 6.82 11.97
C GLU A 47 0.61 6.12 13.31
N ASP A 48 0.12 4.89 13.41
CA ASP A 48 0.66 3.95 14.38
C ASP A 48 2.08 3.59 13.89
N VAL A 49 3.10 4.01 14.65
CA VAL A 49 4.52 3.91 14.27
C VAL A 49 4.92 2.45 13.96
N ASP A 50 4.14 1.49 14.47
CA ASP A 50 4.36 0.07 14.30
C ASP A 50 3.89 -0.49 12.94
N ILE A 51 3.03 0.21 12.17
CA ILE A 51 2.50 -0.28 10.88
C ILE A 51 2.62 0.78 9.76
N PRO A 52 3.83 1.06 9.26
CA PRO A 52 4.05 2.11 8.27
C PRO A 52 3.68 1.72 6.83
N ILE A 53 3.27 0.46 6.56
CA ILE A 53 3.02 -0.04 5.19
C ILE A 53 1.78 -0.94 5.14
N ILE A 54 0.85 -0.61 4.24
CA ILE A 54 -0.33 -1.43 3.94
C ILE A 54 -0.15 -2.10 2.57
N LEU A 55 -0.16 -3.43 2.54
CA LEU A 55 -0.10 -4.21 1.30
C LEU A 55 -1.51 -4.52 0.81
N GLY A 56 -1.95 -3.79 -0.22
CA GLY A 56 -3.26 -4.01 -0.84
C GLY A 56 -3.38 -5.36 -1.56
N ARG A 57 -4.63 -5.75 -1.83
CA ARG A 57 -4.97 -6.96 -2.60
C ARG A 57 -4.23 -7.08 -3.96
N PRO A 58 -4.03 -6.00 -4.74
CA PRO A 58 -3.27 -6.10 -5.99
C PRO A 58 -1.84 -6.62 -5.80
N PHE A 59 -1.14 -6.13 -4.76
CA PHE A 59 0.21 -6.61 -4.45
C PHE A 59 0.22 -8.08 -4.03
N LEU A 60 -0.73 -8.47 -3.17
CA LEU A 60 -0.88 -9.86 -2.71
C LEU A 60 -1.17 -10.80 -3.88
N ALA A 61 -2.01 -10.38 -4.84
CA ALA A 61 -2.30 -11.14 -6.05
C ALA A 61 -1.06 -11.30 -6.96
N THR A 62 -0.32 -10.21 -7.21
CA THR A 62 0.89 -10.22 -8.04
C THR A 62 2.00 -11.09 -7.44
N SER A 63 2.19 -11.00 -6.12
CA SER A 63 3.19 -11.79 -5.40
C SER A 63 2.78 -13.24 -5.15
N ARG A 64 1.54 -13.61 -5.48
CA ARG A 64 0.93 -14.92 -5.16
C ARG A 64 1.05 -15.23 -3.67
N ALA A 65 0.78 -14.22 -2.84
CA ALA A 65 0.91 -14.33 -1.40
C ALA A 65 -0.01 -15.42 -0.83
N LEU A 66 0.55 -16.26 0.02
CA LEU A 66 -0.20 -17.20 0.85
C LEU A 66 -0.39 -16.54 2.22
N ILE A 67 -1.65 -16.37 2.63
CA ILE A 67 -1.99 -15.85 3.95
C ILE A 67 -2.20 -17.06 4.86
N ASP A 68 -1.19 -17.35 5.68
CA ASP A 68 -1.30 -18.36 6.72
C ASP A 68 -1.94 -17.74 7.96
N MET A 69 -3.14 -18.20 8.30
CA MET A 69 -3.90 -17.73 9.46
C MET A 69 -3.81 -18.78 10.54
N GLU A 70 -2.95 -18.57 11.53
CA GLU A 70 -2.98 -19.38 12.74
C GLU A 70 -4.29 -19.10 13.48
N ARG A 71 -5.11 -20.14 13.66
CA ARG A 71 -6.26 -20.06 14.56
C ARG A 71 -5.73 -20.17 15.99
N LYS A 72 -5.77 -19.06 16.73
CA LYS A 72 -5.60 -19.08 18.18
C LYS A 72 -6.74 -19.81 18.87
#